data_AF-A0A6J6WUJ8-F1
#
_entry.id   AF-A0A6J6WUJ8-F1
#
_cell.length_a   1.000
_cell.length_b   1.000
_cell.length_c   1.000
_cell.angle_alpha   90.00
_cell.angle_beta   90.00
_cell.angle_gamma   90.00
#
_symmetry.space_group_name_H-M   'P 1'
#
loop_
_entity.id
_entity.type
_entity.pdbx_description
1 polymer ?
#
loop_
_entity_poly.entity_id
_entity_poly.type
_entity_poly.pdbx_seq_one_letter_code
_entity_poly.pdbx_strand_id
1 'polypeptide(L)'
;MPAPTVGLIEGDTSTPAQPKEMTFGAAGSAGRFQVFAHVQSTSQHIGFTIKADLDEAAPHCESWVSVYPGADWHERECWEMYGVVFDGHPSLRHLYLPWEFEGHPLRKDFPLLAREVKPWPGLTDVEPMPGSESDEESKDEAGEA
;
A
#
# COMPACT_ATOMS: atom_id res chain seq x y z
N MET A 1 -7.71 3.59 12.71
CA MET A 1 -6.34 3.06 12.57
C MET A 1 -6.03 2.26 13.82
N PRO A 2 -5.74 0.95 13.75
CA PRO A 2 -5.19 0.22 14.89
C PRO A 2 -3.80 0.81 15.22
N ALA A 3 -3.53 1.03 16.50
CA ALA A 3 -2.21 1.45 16.98
C ALA A 3 -1.53 0.24 17.64
N PRO A 4 -0.27 -0.06 17.30
CA PRO A 4 0.43 -1.19 17.91
C PRO A 4 0.76 -0.91 19.38
N THR A 5 0.51 -1.88 20.25
CA THR A 5 1.00 -1.84 21.64
C THR A 5 2.49 -2.20 21.63
N VAL A 6 3.36 -1.19 21.77
CA VAL A 6 4.82 -1.41 21.83
C VAL A 6 5.21 -1.76 23.26
N GLY A 7 5.53 -3.03 23.49
CA GLY A 7 6.36 -3.44 24.63
C GLY A 7 7.80 -2.97 24.44
N LEU A 8 8.51 -2.68 25.53
CA LEU A 8 9.93 -2.29 25.55
C LEU A 8 10.77 -3.30 24.74
N ILE A 9 11.46 -2.82 23.70
CA ILE A 9 12.24 -3.65 22.77
C ILE A 9 13.68 -3.75 23.30
N GLU A 10 14.02 -4.85 23.97
CA GLU A 10 15.40 -5.33 24.10
C GLU A 10 15.65 -6.39 23.01
N GLY A 11 16.50 -6.09 22.02
CA GLY A 11 16.98 -7.10 21.06
C GLY A 11 17.06 -6.64 19.59
N ASP A 12 18.07 -7.17 18.91
CA ASP A 12 18.48 -7.04 17.49
C ASP A 12 17.47 -6.43 16.49
N THR A 13 17.90 -5.34 15.82
CA THR A 13 17.14 -4.60 14.81
C THR A 13 17.21 -5.20 13.40
N SER A 14 17.93 -6.31 13.21
CA SER A 14 18.09 -6.98 11.90
C SER A 14 16.80 -7.57 11.33
N THR A 15 15.81 -7.84 12.18
CA THR A 15 14.51 -8.39 11.79
C THR A 15 13.39 -7.49 12.31
N PRO A 16 12.67 -6.75 11.44
CA PRO A 16 11.54 -5.94 11.90
C PRO A 16 10.45 -6.87 12.44
N ALA A 17 10.24 -6.83 13.76
CA ALA A 17 9.17 -7.57 14.41
C ALA A 17 7.82 -7.09 13.87
N GLN A 18 7.19 -7.91 13.02
CA GLN A 18 5.83 -7.65 12.58
C GLN A 18 4.89 -7.79 13.78
N PRO A 19 4.02 -6.80 14.05
CA PRO A 19 3.11 -6.87 15.18
C PRO A 19 2.18 -8.09 15.04
N LYS A 20 2.18 -8.94 16.07
CA LYS A 20 1.52 -10.26 16.08
C LYS A 20 0.01 -10.20 16.18
N GLU A 21 -0.55 -9.07 16.62
CA GLU A 21 -1.98 -8.94 16.88
C GLU A 21 -2.46 -7.51 16.58
N MET A 22 -3.49 -7.40 15.74
CA MET A 22 -4.14 -6.14 15.42
C MET A 22 -5.43 -6.03 16.21
N THR A 23 -5.50 -5.10 17.16
CA THR A 23 -6.73 -4.81 17.89
C THR A 23 -7.48 -3.65 17.24
N PHE A 24 -8.76 -3.87 16.93
CA PHE A 24 -9.63 -2.82 16.41
C PHE A 24 -10.03 -1.88 17.54
N GLY A 25 -9.94 -0.56 17.32
CA GLY A 25 -10.43 0.44 18.28
C GLY A 25 -11.96 0.39 18.42
N ALA A 26 -12.54 1.19 19.32
CA ALA A 26 -13.98 1.17 19.62
C ALA A 26 -14.91 1.42 18.42
N ALA A 27 -14.40 2.05 17.36
CA ALA A 27 -15.12 2.18 16.10
C ALA A 27 -14.59 1.22 15.02
N GLY A 28 -13.41 0.60 15.17
CA GLY A 28 -12.83 -0.28 14.15
C GLY A 28 -13.69 -1.53 13.92
N SER A 29 -13.89 -1.89 12.66
CA SER A 29 -14.55 -3.14 12.29
C SER A 29 -13.53 -4.23 12.07
N ALA A 30 -13.92 -5.47 12.36
CA ALA A 30 -13.14 -6.66 12.02
C ALA A 30 -12.98 -6.84 10.49
N GLY A 31 -13.84 -6.19 9.70
CA GLY A 31 -13.80 -6.23 8.23
C GLY A 31 -12.65 -5.42 7.63
N ARG A 32 -12.26 -5.79 6.40
CA ARG A 32 -11.14 -5.16 5.68
C ARG A 32 -11.50 -3.81 5.06
N PHE A 33 -12.76 -3.60 4.74
CA PHE A 33 -13.24 -2.39 4.09
C PHE A 33 -14.15 -1.57 5.00
N GLN A 34 -13.93 -0.26 4.92
CA GLN A 34 -14.68 0.72 5.68
C GLN A 34 -14.74 2.00 4.90
N VAL A 35 -15.95 2.48 4.62
CA VAL A 35 -16.18 3.73 3.92
C VAL A 35 -16.43 4.82 4.96
N PHE A 36 -15.74 5.93 4.78
CA PHE A 36 -15.93 7.14 5.55
C PHE A 36 -16.52 8.21 4.67
N ALA A 37 -17.58 8.85 5.15
CA ALA A 37 -18.19 9.98 4.49
C ALA A 37 -18.22 11.16 5.45
N HIS A 38 -17.70 12.29 5.00
CA HIS A 38 -17.60 13.51 5.81
C HIS A 38 -18.54 14.56 5.26
N VAL A 39 -19.49 15.01 6.09
CA VAL A 39 -20.40 16.09 5.76
C VAL A 39 -20.17 17.23 6.73
N GLN A 40 -20.12 18.46 6.21
CA GLN A 40 -19.91 19.67 6.99
C GLN A 40 -21.05 20.66 6.75
N SER A 41 -21.62 21.18 7.82
CA SER A 41 -22.55 22.30 7.76
C SER A 41 -21.77 23.61 7.73
N THR A 42 -21.89 24.36 6.63
CA THR A 42 -21.19 25.66 6.48
C THR A 42 -21.80 26.77 7.34
N SER A 43 -23.07 26.64 7.75
CA SER A 43 -23.77 27.63 8.55
C SER A 43 -23.57 27.44 10.06
N GLN A 44 -23.56 26.19 10.51
CA GLN A 44 -23.39 25.85 11.93
C GLN A 44 -21.94 25.48 12.29
N HIS A 45 -21.07 25.29 11.29
CA HIS A 45 -19.69 24.84 11.46
C HIS A 45 -19.58 23.51 12.23
N ILE A 46 -20.55 22.62 12.02
CA ILE A 46 -20.57 21.28 12.60
C ILE A 46 -20.28 20.26 11.51
N GLY A 47 -19.36 19.33 11.82
CA GLY A 47 -18.98 18.24 10.94
C GLY A 47 -19.44 16.89 11.48
N PHE A 48 -19.99 16.08 10.59
CA PHE A 48 -20.36 14.70 10.86
C PHE A 48 -19.51 13.76 10.01
N THR A 49 -18.78 12.86 10.66
CA THR A 49 -18.09 11.76 9.99
C THR A 49 -18.92 10.51 10.19
N ILE A 50 -19.50 10.04 9.10
CA ILE A 50 -20.25 8.80 9.06
C ILE A 50 -19.30 7.71 8.58
N LYS A 51 -19.45 6.54 9.19
CA LYS A 51 -18.59 5.40 8.95
C LYS A 51 -19.46 4.18 8.75
N ALA A 52 -19.24 3.50 7.64
CA ALA A 52 -19.92 2.28 7.27
C ALA A 52 -18.90 1.15 7.13
N ASP A 53 -19.22 0.03 7.74
CA ASP A 53 -18.44 -1.20 7.62
C ASP A 53 -18.99 -2.01 6.45
N LEU A 54 -18.10 -2.54 5.62
CA LEU A 54 -18.47 -3.32 4.45
C LEU A 54 -18.01 -4.77 4.63
N ASP A 55 -18.72 -5.66 3.94
CA ASP A 55 -18.31 -7.05 3.82
C ASP A 55 -17.01 -7.17 3.00
N GLU A 56 -16.22 -8.20 3.30
CA GLU A 56 -14.95 -8.47 2.63
C GLU A 56 -15.16 -9.09 1.24
N ALA A 57 -16.11 -10.01 1.12
CA ALA A 57 -16.33 -10.75 -0.13
C ALA A 57 -17.08 -9.91 -1.17
N ALA A 58 -18.08 -9.13 -0.72
CA ALA A 58 -18.86 -8.25 -1.57
C ALA A 58 -19.03 -6.86 -0.91
N PRO A 59 -18.08 -5.93 -1.10
CA PRO A 59 -18.18 -4.60 -0.52
C PRO A 59 -19.20 -3.74 -1.27
N HIS A 60 -20.42 -3.68 -0.74
CA HIS A 60 -21.52 -2.84 -1.25
C HIS A 60 -21.88 -1.71 -0.27
N CYS A 61 -22.28 -0.55 -0.80
CA CYS A 61 -22.76 0.59 -0.04
C CYS A 61 -23.86 1.34 -0.83
N GLU A 62 -24.74 2.06 -0.15
CA GLU A 62 -25.74 2.91 -0.83
C GLU A 62 -25.09 4.21 -1.35
N SER A 63 -25.46 4.62 -2.56
CA SER A 63 -25.00 5.87 -3.16
C SER A 63 -25.64 7.10 -2.51
N TRP A 64 -24.84 8.13 -2.26
CA TRP A 64 -25.27 9.43 -1.76
C TRP A 64 -25.49 10.46 -2.87
N VAL A 65 -25.22 10.11 -4.13
CA VAL A 65 -25.35 11.03 -5.29
C VAL A 65 -26.74 11.67 -5.38
N SER A 66 -27.79 10.94 -4.99
CA SER A 66 -29.16 11.45 -4.98
C SER A 66 -29.37 12.66 -4.04
N VAL A 67 -28.59 12.74 -2.95
CA VAL A 67 -28.64 13.83 -1.96
C VAL A 67 -27.51 14.83 -2.20
N TYR A 68 -26.31 14.34 -2.49
CA TYR A 68 -25.09 15.11 -2.68
C TYR A 68 -24.49 14.83 -4.07
N PRO A 69 -24.83 15.61 -5.11
CA PRO A 69 -24.32 15.38 -6.46
C PRO A 69 -22.79 15.41 -6.57
N GLY A 70 -22.11 16.13 -5.67
CA GLY A 70 -20.64 16.15 -5.60
C GLY A 70 -20.02 14.82 -5.16
N ALA A 71 -20.79 13.90 -4.58
CA ALA A 71 -20.33 12.56 -4.24
C ALA A 71 -20.06 11.70 -5.48
N ASP A 72 -20.54 12.10 -6.67
CA ASP A 72 -20.41 11.31 -7.91
C ASP A 72 -18.95 10.94 -8.21
N TRP A 73 -18.04 11.90 -8.05
CA TRP A 73 -16.61 11.68 -8.28
C TRP A 73 -16.00 10.75 -7.23
N HIS A 74 -16.32 10.98 -5.96
CA HIS A 74 -15.77 10.21 -4.83
C HIS A 74 -16.21 8.75 -4.89
N GLU A 75 -17.48 8.48 -5.21
CA GLU A 75 -17.99 7.12 -5.35
C GLU A 75 -17.33 6.39 -6.52
N ARG A 76 -17.13 7.07 -7.65
CA ARG A 76 -16.44 6.49 -8.82
C ARG A 76 -14.97 6.19 -8.54
N GLU A 77 -14.28 7.09 -7.85
CA GLU A 77 -12.90 6.88 -7.40
C GLU A 77 -12.81 5.70 -6.42
N CYS A 78 -13.70 5.62 -5.43
CA CYS A 78 -13.72 4.50 -4.48
C CYS A 78 -14.02 3.17 -5.18
N TRP A 79 -14.94 3.16 -6.15
CA TRP A 79 -15.23 1.98 -6.95
C TRP A 79 -14.03 1.54 -7.78
N GLU A 80 -13.33 2.45 -8.44
CA GLU A 80 -12.16 2.11 -9.27
C GLU A 80 -10.95 1.69 -8.42
N MET A 81 -10.63 2.44 -7.36
CA MET A 81 -9.41 2.25 -6.57
C MET A 81 -9.51 1.16 -5.51
N TYR A 82 -10.70 0.94 -4.95
CA TYR A 82 -10.95 -0.01 -3.88
C TYR A 82 -11.96 -1.11 -4.24
N GLY A 83 -12.64 -1.01 -5.38
CA GLY A 83 -13.62 -2.02 -5.81
C GLY A 83 -14.89 -2.05 -4.96
N VAL A 84 -15.25 -0.93 -4.33
CA VAL A 84 -16.51 -0.81 -3.56
C VAL A 84 -17.65 -0.48 -4.52
N VAL A 85 -18.72 -1.27 -4.51
CA VAL A 85 -19.89 -1.05 -5.38
C VAL A 85 -20.88 -0.14 -4.68
N PHE A 86 -21.31 0.94 -5.36
CA PHE A 86 -22.32 1.86 -4.86
C PHE A 86 -23.68 1.59 -5.52
N ASP A 87 -24.62 1.09 -4.75
CA ASP A 87 -25.97 0.78 -5.21
C ASP A 87 -26.78 2.08 -5.40
N GLY A 88 -27.44 2.20 -6.55
CA GLY A 88 -28.23 3.40 -6.91
C GLY A 88 -27.43 4.54 -7.57
N HIS A 89 -26.13 4.34 -7.82
CA HIS A 89 -25.30 5.33 -8.51
C HIS A 89 -25.60 5.38 -10.02
N PRO A 90 -25.72 6.58 -10.65
CA PRO A 90 -26.18 6.71 -12.04
C PRO A 90 -25.14 6.25 -13.09
N SER A 91 -23.83 6.37 -12.81
CA SER A 91 -22.81 6.03 -13.80
C SER A 91 -21.45 5.63 -13.21
N LEU A 92 -21.32 4.38 -12.76
CA LEU A 92 -20.03 3.81 -12.34
C LEU A 92 -19.18 3.51 -13.57
N ARG A 93 -18.15 4.33 -13.81
CA ARG A 93 -17.20 4.20 -14.92
C ARG A 93 -15.80 4.63 -14.49
N HIS A 94 -14.77 4.03 -15.11
CA HIS A 94 -13.37 4.35 -14.84
C HIS A 94 -13.13 5.85 -14.92
N LEU A 95 -12.25 6.34 -14.05
CA LEU A 95 -12.01 7.75 -13.86
C LEU A 95 -10.55 8.10 -14.09
N TYR A 96 -9.64 7.36 -13.48
CA TYR A 96 -8.21 7.58 -13.59
C TYR A 96 -7.51 6.50 -14.41
N LEU A 97 -7.98 5.25 -14.32
CA LEU A 97 -7.30 4.10 -14.90
C LEU A 97 -7.73 3.90 -16.35
N PRO A 98 -6.81 3.40 -17.20
CA PRO A 98 -7.16 2.88 -18.52
C PRO A 98 -8.28 1.84 -18.43
N TRP A 99 -9.04 1.67 -19.51
CA TRP A 99 -10.17 0.74 -19.52
C TRP A 99 -9.74 -0.73 -19.46
N GLU A 100 -8.51 -1.02 -19.89
CA GLU A 100 -7.85 -2.33 -19.86
C GLU A 100 -7.22 -2.65 -18.49
N PHE A 101 -7.22 -1.70 -17.55
CA PHE A 101 -6.54 -1.92 -16.29
C PHE A 101 -7.30 -2.95 -15.43
N GLU A 102 -6.61 -4.01 -15.04
CA GLU A 102 -7.15 -5.05 -14.18
C GLU A 102 -6.69 -4.88 -12.73
N GLY A 103 -7.66 -4.74 -11.83
CA GLY A 103 -7.43 -4.68 -10.39
C GLY A 103 -7.66 -3.31 -9.77
N HIS A 104 -7.26 -3.18 -8.50
CA HIS A 104 -7.58 -2.04 -7.64
C HIS A 104 -6.31 -1.54 -6.93
N PRO A 105 -5.65 -0.49 -7.46
CA PRO A 105 -4.29 -0.10 -7.04
C PRO A 105 -4.15 0.26 -5.56
N LEU A 106 -5.20 0.79 -4.93
CA LEU A 106 -5.16 1.22 -3.53
C LEU A 106 -5.52 0.10 -2.54
N ARG A 107 -5.86 -1.11 -3.03
CA ARG A 107 -5.98 -2.29 -2.16
C ARG A 107 -4.60 -2.71 -1.67
N LYS A 108 -4.51 -3.06 -0.40
CA LYS A 108 -3.25 -3.51 0.22
C LYS A 108 -2.70 -4.81 -0.37
N ASP A 109 -3.55 -5.57 -1.05
CA ASP A 109 -3.20 -6.83 -1.73
C ASP A 109 -2.61 -6.59 -3.12
N PHE A 110 -2.73 -5.38 -3.67
CA PHE A 110 -2.24 -5.08 -5.01
C PHE A 110 -0.70 -5.02 -5.02
N PRO A 111 -0.02 -5.78 -5.89
CA PRO A 111 1.43 -5.80 -5.93
C PRO A 111 1.97 -4.47 -6.48
N LEU A 112 2.56 -3.66 -5.61
CA LEU A 112 3.27 -2.46 -6.03
C LEU A 112 4.65 -2.85 -6.53
N LEU A 113 4.90 -2.68 -7.84
CA LEU A 113 6.22 -2.93 -8.46
C LEU A 113 7.36 -2.17 -7.74
N ALA A 114 7.07 -1.01 -7.15
CA ALA A 114 8.03 -0.23 -6.36
C ALA A 114 8.48 -0.90 -5.04
N ARG A 115 7.82 -1.99 -4.62
CA ARG A 115 8.15 -2.77 -3.42
C ARG A 115 8.89 -4.07 -3.72
N GLU A 116 9.26 -4.32 -4.98
CA GLU A 116 10.15 -5.42 -5.32
C GLU A 116 11.56 -5.07 -4.80
N VAL A 117 11.82 -5.46 -3.56
CA VAL A 117 13.10 -5.28 -2.88
C VAL A 117 14.11 -6.15 -3.63
N LYS A 118 14.94 -5.53 -4.48
CA LYS A 118 16.16 -6.20 -4.95
C LYS A 118 16.97 -6.54 -3.70
N PRO A 119 17.28 -7.83 -3.42
CA PRO A 119 18.03 -8.19 -2.24
C PRO A 119 19.40 -7.51 -2.26
N TRP A 120 19.78 -6.94 -1.12
CA TRP A 120 21.10 -6.34 -0.92
C TRP A 120 22.18 -7.45 -0.96
N PRO A 121 23.38 -7.21 -1.52
CA PRO A 121 23.85 -6.02 -2.20
C PRO A 121 23.47 -6.17 -3.68
N GLY A 122 22.46 -5.44 -4.15
CA GLY A 122 22.08 -5.53 -5.55
C GLY A 122 23.30 -5.25 -6.41
N LEU A 123 23.71 -6.23 -7.24
CA LEU A 123 25.00 -6.27 -7.97
C LEU A 123 25.58 -4.86 -8.15
N THR A 124 26.55 -4.51 -7.32
CA THR A 124 27.44 -3.42 -7.62
C THR A 124 28.37 -4.00 -8.68
N ASP A 125 28.17 -3.64 -9.95
CA ASP A 125 29.21 -3.82 -10.94
C ASP A 125 30.34 -2.87 -10.55
N VAL A 126 31.17 -3.30 -9.59
CA VAL A 126 32.44 -2.64 -9.27
C VAL A 126 33.36 -3.02 -10.41
N GLU A 127 33.40 -2.18 -11.44
CA GLU A 127 34.50 -2.25 -12.40
C GLU A 127 35.81 -2.18 -11.60
N PRO A 128 36.74 -3.13 -11.80
CA PRO A 128 38.04 -3.06 -11.15
C PRO A 128 38.72 -1.76 -11.57
N MET A 129 39.32 -1.03 -10.61
CA MET A 129 40.07 0.18 -10.93
C MET A 129 41.11 -0.15 -12.01
N PRO A 130 41.16 0.60 -13.12
CA PRO A 130 42.21 0.42 -14.11
C PRO A 130 43.53 0.86 -13.47
N GLY A 131 44.43 -0.10 -13.23
CA GLY A 131 45.81 0.22 -12.84
C GLY A 131 46.50 -0.69 -11.83
N SER A 132 45.87 -1.73 -11.26
CA SER A 132 46.66 -2.76 -10.55
C SER A 132 47.09 -3.84 -11.53
N GLU A 133 48.04 -3.50 -12.40
CA GLU A 133 48.86 -4.49 -13.08
C GLU A 133 49.62 -5.30 -12.03
N SER A 134 49.65 -6.59 -12.28
CA SER A 134 50.28 -7.65 -11.50
C SER A 134 51.79 -7.44 -11.38
N ASP A 135 52.25 -6.95 -10.24
CA ASP A 135 53.61 -7.20 -9.76
C ASP A 135 53.65 -8.57 -9.05
N GLU A 136 53.67 -9.65 -9.83
CA GLU A 136 54.23 -10.93 -9.38
C GLU A 136 55.24 -11.41 -10.41
N GLU A 137 56.39 -10.73 -10.43
CA GLU A 137 57.59 -11.20 -11.12
C GLU A 137 58.25 -12.32 -10.27
N SER A 138 58.21 -13.53 -10.82
CA SER A 138 59.21 -14.59 -10.70
C SER A 138 59.63 -15.06 -9.29
N LYS A 139 59.05 -16.18 -8.85
CA LYS A 139 59.82 -17.16 -8.07
C LYS A 139 59.42 -18.59 -8.44
N ASP A 140 60.46 -19.38 -8.71
CA ASP A 140 60.54 -20.84 -8.68
C ASP A 140 60.18 -21.63 -9.96
N GLU A 141 61.21 -21.92 -10.78
CA GLU A 141 61.50 -23.25 -11.36
C GLU A 141 63.01 -23.28 -11.73
N ALA A 142 63.85 -23.95 -10.93
CA ALA A 142 64.34 -25.32 -11.11
C ALA A 142 65.61 -25.40 -11.99
N GLY A 143 66.68 -25.95 -11.42
CA GLY A 143 67.99 -26.03 -12.05
C GLY A 143 68.11 -27.09 -13.14
N GLU A 144 69.02 -26.85 -14.08
CA GLU A 144 69.69 -27.88 -14.88
C GLU A 144 71.09 -27.38 -15.30
N ALA A 145 72.06 -28.30 -15.20
CA ALA A 145 73.49 -28.28 -15.56
C ALA A 145 74.48 -27.55 -14.63
#